data_AF-A0A7X9KQY6-F1
#
_entry.id   AF-A0A7X9KQY6-F1
#
_cell.length_a   1.000
_cell.length_b   1.000
_cell.length_c   1.000
_cell.angle_alpha   90.00
_cell.angle_beta   90.00
_cell.angle_gamma   90.00
#
_symmetry.space_group_name_H-M   'P 1'
#
loop_
_entity.id
_entity.type
_entity.pdbx_description
1 polymer ?
#
loop_
_entity_poly.entity_id
_entity_poly.type
_entity_poly.pdbx_seq_one_letter_code
_entity_poly.pdbx_strand_id
1 'polypeptide(L)' 'FVFIGDITSKLYEVRMYDWNERQVVYKKNQWGDVDGNIINYDYIPRFSEYHMIKPVQVNKKKKLLCGYVLLLKKVK' A
#
# COMPACT_ATOMS: atom_id res chain seq x y z
N PHE A 1 -2.22 -7.63 -3.31
CA PHE A 1 -2.35 -6.16 -3.33
C PHE A 1 -1.03 -5.56 -3.81
N VAL A 2 -1.08 -4.57 -4.70
CA VAL A 2 0.12 -3.82 -5.13
C VAL A 2 -0.17 -2.33 -5.07
N PHE A 3 0.72 -1.57 -4.42
CA PHE A 3 0.75 -0.12 -4.44
C PHE A 3 2.04 0.32 -5.14
N ILE A 4 1.91 1.25 -6.08
CA ILE A 4 3.03 1.83 -6.83
C ILE A 4 3.00 3.34 -6.61
N GLY A 5 3.97 3.83 -5.85
CA GLY A 5 4.17 5.25 -5.60
C GLY A 5 5.15 5.89 -6.58
N ASP A 6 5.18 7.22 -6.56
CA ASP A 6 6.16 8.04 -7.29
C ASP A 6 7.54 7.92 -6.64
N ILE A 7 8.53 7.39 -7.37
CA ILE A 7 9.93 7.15 -6.98
C ILE A 7 10.60 8.33 -6.24
N THR A 8 10.20 9.56 -6.55
CA THR A 8 10.81 10.75 -5.96
C THR A 8 10.34 11.04 -4.52
N SER A 9 9.38 10.27 -4.02
CA SER A 9 8.78 10.45 -2.70
C SER A 9 9.72 10.02 -1.57
N LYS A 10 9.55 10.61 -0.38
CA LYS A 10 10.35 10.32 0.82
C LYS A 10 9.93 9.01 1.51
N LEU A 11 8.64 8.69 1.45
CA LEU A 11 8.04 7.62 2.23
C LEU A 11 6.83 7.04 1.48
N TYR A 12 6.72 5.72 1.57
CA TYR A 12 5.61 4.93 1.06
C TYR A 12 5.10 4.08 2.20
N GLU A 13 3.81 4.12 2.45
CA GLU A 13 3.20 3.36 3.53
C GLU A 13 1.84 2.86 3.10
N VAL A 14 1.51 1.62 3.47
CA VAL A 14 0.18 1.07 3.29
C VAL A 14 -0.27 0.45 4.60
N ARG A 15 -1.44 0.90 5.05
CA ARG A 15 -2.18 0.30 6.17
C ARG A 15 -3.44 -0.35 5.65
N MET A 16 -3.78 -1.51 6.18
CA MET A 16 -5.05 -2.18 5.94
C MET A 16 -5.71 -2.50 7.27
N TYR A 17 -6.99 -2.19 7.38
CA TYR A 17 -7.82 -2.45 8.54
C TYR A 17 -8.97 -3.38 8.15
N ASP A 18 -9.34 -4.30 9.03
CA ASP A 18 -10.55 -5.12 8.89
C ASP A 18 -11.80 -4.34 9.35
N TRP A 19 -12.97 -4.99 9.30
CA TRP A 19 -14.25 -4.39 9.71
C TRP A 19 -14.27 -3.95 11.18
N ASN A 20 -13.46 -4.57 12.04
CA ASN A 20 -13.35 -4.23 13.46
C ASN A 20 -12.30 -3.14 13.72
N GLU A 21 -11.88 -2.42 12.68
CA GLU A 21 -10.82 -1.41 12.71
C GLU A 21 -9.47 -1.96 13.20
N ARG A 22 -9.25 -3.27 13.13
CA ARG A 22 -7.97 -3.87 13.52
C ARG A 22 -7.00 -3.75 12.36
N GLN A 23 -5.80 -3.25 12.64
CA GLN A 23 -4.74 -3.19 11.64
C GLN A 23 -4.26 -4.61 11.30
N VAL A 24 -4.58 -5.09 10.10
CA VAL A 24 -4.22 -6.43 9.61
C VAL A 24 -2.97 -6.42 8.74
N VAL A 25 -2.66 -5.30 8.09
CA VAL A 25 -1.43 -5.13 7.31
C VAL A 25 -0.82 -3.76 7.59
N TYR A 26 0.49 -3.74 7.79
CA TYR A 26 1.31 -2.55 7.79
C TYR A 26 2.59 -2.80 7.02
N LYS A 27 2.83 -1.99 5.99
CA LYS A 27 4.10 -1.95 5.27
C LYS A 27 4.53 -0.52 5.09
N LYS A 28 5.82 -0.26 5.28
CA LYS A 28 6.43 1.05 5.15
C LYS A 28 7.81 0.89 4.53
N ASN A 29 8.03 1.62 3.44
CA ASN A 29 9.31 1.72 2.74
C ASN A 29 9.78 3.17 2.76
N GLN A 30 11.08 3.36 2.71
CA GLN A 30 11.71 4.68 2.69
C GLN A 30 12.42 4.94 1.36
N TRP A 31 12.68 6.22 1.11
CA TRP A 31 13.49 6.64 -0.02
C TRP A 31 14.93 6.13 0.12
N GLY A 32 15.39 5.33 -0.85
CA GLY A 32 16.71 4.68 -0.82
C GLY A 32 16.63 3.15 -0.73
N ASP A 33 15.49 2.60 -0.35
CA ASP A 33 15.26 1.15 -0.40
C ASP A 33 15.16 0.68 -1.86
N VAL A 34 15.73 -0.50 -2.16
CA VAL A 34 15.62 -1.14 -3.49
C VAL A 34 14.15 -1.38 -3.81
N ASP A 35 13.67 -0.83 -4.92
CA ASP A 35 12.25 -0.81 -5.31
C ASP A 35 11.30 -0.24 -4.23
N GLY A 36 11.80 0.69 -3.39
CA GLY A 36 11.09 1.21 -2.23
C GLY A 36 9.74 1.87 -2.56
N ASN A 37 9.54 2.32 -3.80
CA ASN A 37 8.28 2.90 -4.25
C ASN A 37 7.17 1.88 -4.50
N ILE A 38 7.47 0.57 -4.52
CA ILE A 38 6.50 -0.50 -4.73
C ILE A 38 6.26 -1.21 -3.40
N ILE A 39 5.00 -1.29 -2.99
CA ILE A 39 4.57 -2.10 -1.84
C ILE A 39 3.61 -3.15 -2.35
N ASN A 40 4.03 -4.41 -2.32
CA ASN A 40 3.14 -5.55 -2.59
C ASN A 40 2.98 -6.43 -1.36
N TYR A 41 1.83 -7.07 -1.23
CA TYR A 41 1.61 -8.12 -0.24
C TYR A 41 0.45 -9.03 -0.66
N ASP A 42 0.57 -10.28 -0.22
CA ASP A 42 -0.50 -11.25 -0.28
C ASP A 42 -1.31 -11.14 1.02
N TYR A 43 -2.63 -11.03 0.87
CA TYR A 43 -3.56 -11.05 1.98
C TYR A 43 -4.78 -11.87 1.58
N ILE A 44 -5.12 -12.85 2.41
CA ILE A 44 -6.30 -13.71 2.25
C ILE A 44 -7.12 -13.56 3.52
N PRO A 45 -8.31 -12.92 3.47
CA PRO A 45 -9.15 -12.80 4.64
C PRO A 45 -9.71 -14.18 5.02
N ARG A 46 -9.93 -14.41 6.32
CA ARG A 46 -10.51 -15.69 6.81
C ARG A 46 -12.01 -15.78 6.56
N PHE A 47 -12.67 -14.62 6.44
CA PHE A 47 -14.11 -14.49 6.23
C PHE A 47 -14.37 -13.42 5.16
N SER A 48 -15.59 -13.41 4.62
CA SER A 48 -16.02 -12.34 3.71
C SER A 48 -16.32 -11.07 4.50
N GLU A 49 -15.40 -10.11 4.46
CA GLU A 49 -15.51 -8.86 5.22
C GLU A 49 -14.95 -7.66 4.44
N TYR A 50 -15.41 -6.47 4.81
CA TYR A 50 -14.89 -5.22 4.26
C TYR A 50 -13.55 -4.87 4.87
N HIS A 51 -12.69 -4.26 4.06
CA HIS A 51 -11.40 -3.77 4.50
C HIS A 51 -11.18 -2.33 4.08
N MET A 52 -10.58 -1.55 4.98
CA MET A 52 -10.18 -0.18 4.70
C MET A 52 -8.68 -0.15 4.42
N ILE A 53 -8.32 0.25 3.20
CA ILE A 53 -6.92 0.40 2.78
C ILE A 53 -6.56 1.88 2.78
N LYS A 54 -5.50 2.24 3.49
CA LYS A 54 -4.96 3.59 3.61
C LYS A 54 -3.52 3.64 3.06
N PRO A 55 -3.36 3.92 1.76
CA PRO A 55 -2.05 4.19 1.18
C PRO A 55 -1.63 5.64 1.49
N VAL A 56 -0.40 5.83 1.93
CA VAL A 56 0.19 7.12 2.27
C VAL A 56 1.50 7.27 1.52
N GLN A 57 1.66 8.41 0.85
CA GLN A 57 2.88 8.77 0.15
C GLN A 57 3.27 10.20 0.49
N VAL A 58 4.44 10.37 1.10
CA VAL A 58 4.98 11.68 1.47
C VAL A 58 5.95 12.14 0.40
N ASN A 59 5.59 13.19 -0.33
CA ASN A 59 6.32 13.63 -1.52
C ASN A 59 7.31 14.74 -1.18
N LYS A 60 8.42 14.81 -1.92
CA LYS A 60 9.36 15.93 -1.80
C LYS A 60 8.82 17.21 -2.46
N LYS A 61 8.00 17.07 -3.49
CA LYS A 61 7.42 18.16 -4.29
C LYS A 61 5.91 17.94 -4.47
N LYS A 62 5.21 18.97 -4.94
CA LYS A 62 3.81 18.83 -5.37
C LYS A 62 3.74 17.85 -6.54
N LYS A 63 2.96 16.78 -6.37
CA LYS A 63 2.76 15.74 -7.38
C LYS A 63 1.48 15.98 -8.17
N LEU A 64 1.47 15.50 -9.41
CA LEU A 64 0.26 15.47 -10.24
C LEU A 64 -0.60 14.24 -9.92
N LEU A 65 0.03 13.09 -9.63
CA LEU A 65 -0.65 11.83 -9.33
C LEU A 65 -0.07 11.17 -8.07
N CYS A 66 -0.94 10.65 -7.21
CA CYS A 66 -0.57 10.06 -5.93
C CYS A 66 0.09 8.68 -5.99
N GLY A 67 0.00 7.98 -7.12
CA GLY A 67 0.37 6.58 -7.28
C GLY A 67 -0.84 5.73 -7.70
N TYR A 68 -0.63 4.42 -7.83
CA TYR A 68 -1.63 3.45 -8.25
C TYR A 68 -1.83 2.38 -7.18
N VAL A 69 -3.06 1.90 -7.06
CA VAL A 69 -3.40 0.72 -6.26
C VAL A 69 -4.00 -0.32 -7.20
N LEU A 70 -3.44 -1.52 -7.16
CA LEU A 70 -3.86 -2.67 -7.95
C LEU A 70 -4.33 -3.78 -7.01
N LEU A 71 -5.59 -4.17 -7.17
CA LEU A 71 -6.17 -5.32 -6.50
C LEU A 71 -6.16 -6.48 -7.48
N LEU A 72 -5.23 -7.40 -7.26
CA LEU A 72 -5.06 -8.59 -8.08
C LEU A 72 -5.63 -9.79 -7.33
N LYS A 73 -6.43 -10.59 -8.01
CA LYS A 73 -6.79 -11.93 -7.54
C LYS A 73 -5.56 -12.81 -7.71
N LYS A 74 -5.15 -13.50 -6.65
CA LYS A 74 -4.15 -14.56 -6.77
C LYS A 74 -4.77 -15.71 -7.58
N VAL A 75 -4.29 -15.91 -8.79
CA VAL A 75 -4.66 -17.04 -9.65
C VAL A 75 -3.61 -18.13 -9.43
N LYS A 76 -4.05 -19.38 -9.27
CA LYS A 76 -3.13 -20.53 -9.25
C LYS A 76 -2.61 -20.82 -10.65
#